data_AF-A0ABD4Q4U7-F1
#
_entry.id   AF-A0ABD4Q4U7-F1
#
_cell.length_a   1.000
_cell.length_b   1.000
_cell.length_c   1.000
_cell.angle_alpha   90.00
_cell.angle_beta   90.00
_cell.angle_gamma   90.00
#
_symmetry.space_group_name_H-M   'P 1'
#
loop_
_entity.id
_entity.type
_entity.pdbx_description
1 polymer ?
#
loop_
_entity_poly.entity_id
_entity_poly.type
_entity_poly.pdbx_seq_one_letter_code
_entity_poly.pdbx_strand_id
1 'polypeptide(L)'
;YMPNDAPAAPHKHGSAAVTRLVALVVAPGLSAADVLRALHDRIDAAFMPRPLLLVDALPRNETGKLARDVLAALIAQHSHRNAHKP
;
A
#
# COMPACT_ATOMS: atom_id res chain seq x y z
N TYR A 1 21.46 -23.82 39.15
CA TYR A 1 20.92 -22.58 39.70
C TYR A 1 21.02 -21.52 38.62
N MET A 2 19.90 -21.21 37.96
CA MET A 2 19.80 -20.14 36.97
C MET A 2 18.81 -19.10 37.52
N PRO A 3 19.28 -17.93 38.00
CA PRO A 3 18.39 -16.86 38.40
C PRO A 3 18.21 -15.91 37.21
N ASN A 4 16.98 -15.72 36.73
CA ASN A 4 16.44 -14.42 36.34
C ASN A 4 14.99 -14.62 35.82
N ASP A 5 14.04 -14.81 36.74
CA ASP A 5 12.63 -14.58 36.46
C ASP A 5 12.40 -13.07 36.46
N ALA A 6 12.73 -12.42 35.34
CA ALA A 6 12.32 -11.05 35.11
C ALA A 6 10.98 -11.11 34.36
N PRO A 7 9.86 -10.66 34.95
CA PRO A 7 8.58 -10.70 34.26
C PRO A 7 8.68 -9.79 33.04
N ALA A 8 8.55 -10.40 31.86
CA ALA A 8 8.49 -9.70 30.59
C ALA A 8 7.40 -8.62 30.68
N ALA A 9 7.81 -7.36 30.59
CA ALA A 9 6.91 -6.23 30.58
C ALA A 9 5.81 -6.46 29.52
N PRO A 10 4.54 -6.19 29.85
CA PRO A 10 3.44 -6.45 28.93
C PRO A 10 3.63 -5.62 27.66
N HIS A 11 3.84 -6.30 26.55
CA HIS A 11 3.85 -5.68 25.22
C HIS A 11 2.45 -5.11 25.00
N LYS A 12 2.34 -3.78 25.12
CA LYS A 12 1.11 -3.08 24.77
C LYS A 12 0.80 -3.40 23.31
N HIS A 13 -0.20 -4.23 23.09
CA HIS A 13 -0.85 -4.39 21.80
C HIS A 13 -1.59 -3.09 21.50
N GLY A 14 -0.83 -2.07 21.11
CA GLY A 14 -1.40 -0.89 20.48
C GLY A 14 -2.19 -1.35 19.27
N SER A 15 -3.45 -0.94 19.20
CA SER A 15 -4.37 -1.19 18.10
C SER A 15 -3.62 -1.08 16.78
N ALA A 16 -3.24 -2.23 16.20
CA ALA A 16 -2.39 -2.26 15.04
C ALA A 16 -3.13 -1.53 13.92
N ALA A 17 -2.64 -0.34 13.54
CA ALA A 17 -3.14 0.37 12.39
C ALA A 17 -3.06 -0.60 11.22
N VAL A 18 -4.21 -1.00 10.69
CA VAL A 18 -4.28 -2.00 9.61
C VAL A 18 -3.50 -1.44 8.43
N THR A 19 -2.30 -1.97 8.19
CA THR A 19 -1.46 -1.60 7.04
C THR A 19 -2.11 -2.17 5.79
N ARG A 20 -2.91 -1.33 5.11
CA ARG A 20 -3.60 -1.73 3.87
C ARG A 20 -2.66 -1.62 2.68
N LEU A 21 -2.77 -2.58 1.77
CA LEU A 21 -2.01 -2.58 0.53
C LEU A 21 -2.59 -1.56 -0.45
N VAL A 22 -1.72 -0.72 -0.99
CA VAL A 22 -2.03 0.25 -2.05
C VAL A 22 -1.34 -0.22 -3.33
N ALA A 23 -2.04 -0.16 -4.46
CA ALA A 23 -1.44 -0.41 -5.77
C ALA A 23 -1.42 0.87 -6.60
N LEU A 24 -0.27 1.17 -7.22
CA LEU A 24 -0.15 2.19 -8.26
C LEU A 24 0.09 1.49 -9.58
N VAL A 25 -0.74 1.79 -10.57
CA VAL A 25 -0.78 1.05 -11.82
C VAL A 25 -0.70 2.03 -13.00
N VAL A 26 0.23 1.78 -13.91
CA VAL A 26 0.32 2.46 -15.20
C VAL A 26 -0.30 1.53 -16.24
N ALA A 27 -1.52 1.85 -16.67
CA ALA A 27 -2.27 1.03 -17.62
C ALA A 27 -3.00 1.93 -18.64
N PRO A 28 -2.28 2.45 -19.66
CA PRO A 28 -2.90 3.29 -20.67
C PRO A 28 -3.99 2.51 -21.42
N GLY A 29 -5.21 3.05 -21.44
CA GLY A 29 -6.35 2.42 -22.12
C GLY A 29 -7.10 1.37 -21.30
N LEU A 30 -6.76 1.14 -20.04
CA LEU A 30 -7.48 0.23 -19.15
C LEU A 30 -8.12 0.98 -17.97
N SER A 31 -9.31 0.55 -17.58
CA SER A 31 -9.97 1.09 -16.38
C SER A 31 -9.47 0.41 -15.11
N ALA A 32 -9.67 1.05 -13.95
CA ALA A 32 -9.30 0.48 -12.66
C ALA A 32 -10.06 -0.83 -12.39
N ALA A 33 -11.29 -0.96 -12.89
CA ALA A 33 -12.10 -2.16 -12.76
C ALA A 33 -11.54 -3.32 -13.60
N ASP A 34 -11.04 -3.06 -14.80
CA ASP A 34 -10.42 -4.08 -15.65
C ASP A 34 -9.11 -4.59 -15.02
N VAL A 35 -8.32 -3.68 -14.46
CA VAL A 35 -7.10 -4.04 -13.72
C VAL A 35 -7.43 -4.86 -12.48
N LEU A 36 -8.44 -4.46 -11.68
CA LEU A 36 -8.87 -5.22 -10.51
C LEU A 36 -9.36 -6.61 -10.88
N ARG A 37 -10.15 -6.75 -11.96
CA ARG A 37 -10.60 -8.05 -12.47
C ARG A 37 -9.42 -8.93 -12.89
N ALA A 38 -8.47 -8.37 -13.62
CA ALA A 38 -7.26 -9.10 -14.03
C ALA A 38 -6.37 -9.50 -12.84
N LEU A 39 -6.32 -8.68 -11.79
CA LEU A 39 -5.64 -9.04 -10.53
C LEU A 39 -6.38 -10.16 -9.79
N HIS A 40 -7.72 -10.17 -9.84
CA HIS A 40 -8.54 -11.14 -9.11
C HIS A 40 -8.43 -12.55 -9.69
N ASP A 41 -8.17 -12.66 -10.97
CA ASP A 41 -7.92 -13.93 -11.64
C ASP A 41 -6.57 -14.56 -11.23
N ARG A 42 -5.62 -13.72 -10.77
CA ARG A 42 -4.22 -14.13 -10.55
C ARG A 42 -3.77 -14.10 -9.10
N ILE A 43 -4.48 -13.39 -8.24
CA ILE A 43 -4.08 -13.11 -6.85
C ILE A 43 -5.29 -13.30 -5.93
N ASP A 44 -5.07 -13.95 -4.79
CA ASP A 44 -6.09 -14.15 -3.76
C ASP A 44 -6.65 -12.81 -3.25
N ALA A 45 -7.95 -12.79 -2.96
CA ALA A 45 -8.66 -11.63 -2.44
C ALA A 45 -8.05 -11.06 -1.14
N ALA A 46 -7.35 -11.87 -0.35
CA ALA A 46 -6.64 -11.42 0.85
C ALA A 46 -5.50 -10.43 0.53
N PHE A 47 -4.92 -10.49 -0.67
CA PHE A 47 -3.85 -9.59 -1.13
C PHE A 47 -4.37 -8.49 -2.06
N MET A 48 -5.69 -8.38 -2.22
CA MET A 48 -6.25 -7.35 -3.08
C MET A 48 -5.91 -5.95 -2.58
N PRO A 49 -5.31 -5.10 -3.43
CA PRO A 49 -5.00 -3.74 -3.05
C PRO A 49 -6.30 -2.95 -2.87
N ARG A 50 -6.35 -2.20 -1.77
CA ARG A 50 -7.45 -1.31 -1.43
C ARG A 50 -6.81 -0.05 -0.81
N PRO A 51 -6.49 1.00 -1.58
CA PRO A 51 -6.95 1.39 -2.92
C PRO A 51 -6.05 0.98 -4.11
N LEU A 52 -6.63 0.98 -5.32
CA LEU A 52 -5.92 0.89 -6.60
C LEU A 52 -5.93 2.26 -7.29
N LEU A 53 -4.75 2.77 -7.61
CA LEU A 53 -4.51 4.10 -8.14
C LEU A 53 -3.93 3.99 -9.55
N LEU A 54 -4.70 4.40 -10.55
CA LEU A 54 -4.17 4.56 -11.91
C LEU A 54 -3.33 5.84 -11.97
N VAL A 55 -2.11 5.73 -12.48
CA VAL A 55 -1.17 6.84 -12.68
C VAL A 55 -0.60 6.79 -14.09
N ASP A 56 -0.30 7.95 -14.68
CA ASP A 56 0.24 8.03 -16.04
C ASP A 56 1.66 7.48 -16.13
N ALA A 57 2.45 7.65 -15.08
CA ALA A 57 3.81 7.14 -14.99
C ALA A 57 4.21 6.88 -13.53
N LEU A 58 5.13 5.93 -13.35
CA LEU A 58 5.81 5.72 -12.07
C LEU A 58 7.12 6.50 -12.09
N PRO A 59 7.29 7.53 -11.24
CA PRO A 59 8.47 8.38 -11.23
C PRO A 59 9.68 7.60 -10.73
N ARG A 60 10.67 7.43 -11.60
CA ARG A 60 11.94 6.78 -11.28
C ARG A 60 13.02 7.85 -11.11
N ASN A 61 13.95 7.63 -10.20
CA ASN A 61 15.11 8.49 -10.01
C ASN A 61 16.08 8.36 -11.20
N GLU A 62 17.14 9.16 -11.23
CA GLU A 62 18.18 9.18 -12.29
C GLU A 62 18.85 7.81 -12.52
N THR A 63 18.84 6.94 -11.51
CA THR A 63 19.32 5.55 -11.60
C THR A 63 18.26 4.54 -12.07
N GLY A 64 17.08 5.02 -12.46
CA GLY A 64 15.93 4.20 -12.86
C GLY A 64 15.19 3.53 -11.69
N LYS A 65 15.55 3.85 -10.43
CA LYS A 65 14.94 3.25 -9.23
C LYS A 65 13.62 3.92 -8.87
N LEU A 66 12.65 3.12 -8.44
CA LEU A 66 11.41 3.61 -7.85
C LEU A 66 11.63 3.90 -6.37
N ALA A 67 11.89 5.17 -6.03
CA ALA A 67 12.13 5.56 -4.64
C ALA A 67 10.84 5.46 -3.81
N ARG A 68 10.96 4.88 -2.61
CA ARG A 68 9.82 4.67 -1.69
C ARG A 68 9.18 5.99 -1.27
N ASP A 69 9.98 7.01 -1.00
CA ASP A 69 9.48 8.33 -0.56
C ASP A 69 8.64 9.02 -1.63
N VAL A 70 9.05 8.92 -2.90
CA VAL A 70 8.30 9.47 -4.03
C VAL A 70 6.97 8.74 -4.21
N LEU A 71 6.99 7.41 -4.06
CA LEU A 71 5.76 6.59 -4.10
C LEU A 71 4.82 6.94 -2.94
N ALA A 72 5.36 7.10 -1.73
CA ALA A 72 4.58 7.48 -0.55
C ALA A 72 3.95 8.87 -0.72
N ALA A 73 4.68 9.84 -1.27
CA ALA A 73 4.16 11.17 -1.58
C ALA A 73 3.04 11.11 -2.63
N LEU A 74 3.17 10.29 -3.66
CA LEU A 74 2.12 10.07 -4.66
C LEU A 74 0.85 9.47 -4.06
N ILE A 75 1.00 8.47 -3.16
CA ILE A 75 -0.11 7.86 -2.45
C ILE A 75 -0.81 8.91 -1.58
N ALA A 76 -0.06 9.67 -0.78
CA ALA A 76 -0.61 10.72 0.07
C ALA A 76 -1.43 11.74 -0.74
N GLN A 77 -0.86 12.26 -1.83
CA GLN A 77 -1.55 13.20 -2.73
C GLN A 77 -2.88 12.64 -3.27
N HIS A 78 -2.90 11.38 -3.69
CA HIS A 78 -4.12 10.76 -4.21
C HIS A 78 -5.14 10.45 -3.09
N SER A 79 -4.66 10.06 -1.92
CA SER A 79 -5.50 9.76 -0.75
C SER A 79 -6.28 10.98 -0.28
N HIS A 80 -5.62 12.15 -0.24
CA HIS A 80 -6.24 13.42 0.10
C HIS A 80 -7.28 13.86 -0.93
N ARG A 81 -7.05 13.58 -2.22
CA ARG A 81 -7.99 13.92 -3.29
C ARG A 81 -9.27 13.06 -3.25
N ASN A 82 -9.17 11.78 -2.88
CA ASN A 82 -10.33 10.90 -2.75
C ASN A 82 -11.12 11.11 -1.45
N ALA A 83 -10.49 11.65 -0.39
CA ALA A 83 -11.17 12.00 0.86
C ALA A 83 -12.09 13.23 0.73
N HIS A 84 -12.01 13.97 -0.39
CA HIS A 84 -12.84 15.15 -0.67
C HIS A 84 -14.03 14.86 -1.60
N LYS A 85 -14.43 13.59 -1.76
CA LYS A 85 -15.68 13.29 -2.48
C LYS A 85 -16.86 13.36 -1.50
N PRO A 86 -17.81 14.31 -1.66
CA PRO A 86 -18.99 14.43 -0.79
C PRO A 86 -19.96 13.27 -0.96
#